data_AF-A0A3R7UGB3-F1
#
_entry.id   AF-A0A3R7UGB3-F1
#
_cell.length_a   1.000
_cell.length_b   1.000
_cell.length_c   1.000
_cell.angle_alpha   90.00
_cell.angle_beta   90.00
_cell.angle_gamma   90.00
#
_symmetry.space_group_name_H-M   'P 1'
#
loop_
_entity.id
_entity.type
_entity.pdbx_description
1 polymer ?
#
loop_
_entity_poly.entity_id
_entity_poly.type
_entity_poly.pdbx_seq_one_letter_code
_entity_poly.pdbx_strand_id
1 'polypeptide(L)'
;MAAQRMRVSFFLVTIMLTQLIAPLASSNSSQPGIIIDTDAELDILSQLGINPTKSYAEGWYNAEEGVGTIGLLYRDATVTAVEDWSERANENFLSGYYILTHTYPVPT
;
A
#
# COMPACT_ATOMS: atom_id res chain seq x y z
N MET A 1 -39.04 -22.46 31.99
CA MET A 1 -38.93 -21.85 30.64
C MET A 1 -38.18 -20.51 30.59
N ALA A 2 -38.22 -19.65 31.61
CA ALA A 2 -37.53 -18.34 31.59
C ALA A 2 -35.99 -18.41 31.64
N ALA A 3 -35.42 -19.28 32.48
CA ALA A 3 -33.95 -19.42 32.61
C ALA A 3 -33.26 -19.95 31.34
N GLN A 4 -33.97 -20.78 30.56
CA GLN A 4 -33.46 -21.33 29.29
C GLN A 4 -33.49 -20.28 28.18
N ARG A 5 -34.52 -19.41 28.16
CA ARG A 5 -34.58 -18.24 27.27
C ARG A 5 -33.47 -17.23 27.57
N MET A 6 -33.17 -16.99 28.85
CA MET A 6 -32.10 -16.07 29.28
C MET A 6 -30.70 -16.55 28.86
N ARG A 7 -30.43 -17.86 28.99
CA ARG A 7 -29.16 -18.47 28.55
C ARG A 7 -28.97 -18.40 27.04
N VAL A 8 -30.03 -18.62 26.26
CA VAL A 8 -30.00 -18.51 24.79
C VAL A 8 -29.79 -17.05 24.37
N SER A 9 -30.43 -16.10 25.05
CA SER A 9 -30.26 -14.67 24.78
C SER A 9 -28.81 -14.21 25.02
N PHE A 10 -28.18 -14.66 26.11
CA PHE A 10 -26.78 -14.34 26.38
C PHE A 10 -25.83 -14.93 25.34
N PHE A 11 -26.07 -16.17 24.91
CA PHE A 11 -25.26 -16.84 23.89
C PHE A 11 -25.36 -16.17 22.51
N LEU A 12 -26.55 -15.68 22.14
CA LEU A 12 -26.73 -14.92 20.90
C LEU A 12 -26.04 -13.56 20.95
N VAL A 13 -26.09 -12.87 22.10
CA VAL A 13 -25.41 -11.59 22.29
C VAL A 13 -23.89 -11.74 22.21
N THR A 14 -23.32 -12.78 22.82
CA THR A 14 -21.87 -13.03 22.72
C THR A 14 -21.45 -13.38 21.28
N ILE A 15 -22.25 -14.17 20.54
CA ILE A 15 -22.00 -14.44 19.12
C ILE A 15 -22.07 -13.16 18.27
N MET A 16 -23.04 -12.28 18.52
CA MET A 16 -23.16 -11.00 17.82
C MET A 16 -21.98 -10.05 18.12
N LEU A 17 -21.45 -10.07 19.35
CA LEU A 17 -20.26 -9.30 19.72
C LEU A 17 -18.98 -9.84 19.06
N THR A 18 -18.82 -11.16 18.92
CA THR A 18 -17.68 -11.76 18.21
C THR A 18 -17.63 -11.34 16.74
N GLN A 19 -18.79 -11.15 16.10
CA GLN A 19 -18.86 -10.66 14.71
C GLN A 19 -18.38 -9.21 14.56
N LEU A 20 -18.39 -8.42 15.64
CA LEU A 20 -17.93 -7.03 15.65
C LEU A 20 -16.40 -6.90 15.57
N ILE A 21 -15.66 -7.97 15.92
CA ILE A 21 -14.19 -8.01 15.88
C ILE A 21 -13.66 -8.39 14.49
N ALA A 22 -14.48 -9.06 13.67
CA ALA A 22 -14.09 -9.52 12.33
C ALA A 22 -13.58 -8.41 11.38
N PRO A 23 -14.18 -7.19 11.33
CA PRO A 23 -13.68 -6.13 10.44
C PRO A 23 -12.30 -5.59 10.84
N LEU A 24 -11.89 -5.75 12.10
CA LEU A 24 -10.59 -5.28 12.59
C LEU A 24 -9.44 -6.22 12.19
N ALA A 25 -9.73 -7.51 12.01
CA ALA A 25 -8.76 -8.50 11.56
C ALA A 25 -8.44 -8.39 10.05
N SER A 26 -9.32 -7.72 9.28
CA SER A 26 -9.16 -7.51 7.84
C SER A 26 -8.33 -6.28 7.48
N SER A 27 -7.66 -5.65 8.45
CA SER A 27 -6.67 -4.58 8.22
C SER A 27 -5.36 -5.13 7.64
N ASN A 28 -5.41 -6.13 6.76
CA ASN A 28 -4.26 -6.47 5.95
C ASN A 28 -4.17 -5.37 4.91
N SER A 29 -3.16 -4.51 5.04
CA SER A 29 -2.82 -3.57 3.97
C SER A 29 -2.64 -4.41 2.71
N SER A 30 -3.50 -4.22 1.71
CA SER A 30 -3.38 -4.76 0.34
C SER A 30 -2.10 -4.26 -0.35
N GLN A 31 -1.29 -3.48 0.37
CA GLN A 31 -0.10 -2.83 -0.13
C GLN A 31 1.00 -3.88 -0.42
N PRO A 32 1.67 -3.71 -1.56
CA PRO A 32 2.79 -4.55 -1.95
C PRO A 32 3.94 -4.47 -0.94
N GLY A 33 4.80 -5.48 -0.91
CA GLY A 33 6.01 -5.42 -0.10
C GLY A 33 6.96 -4.33 -0.62
N ILE A 34 7.57 -3.56 0.29
CA ILE A 34 8.61 -2.60 -0.09
C ILE A 34 9.88 -3.36 -0.48
N ILE A 35 10.40 -3.07 -1.67
CA ILE A 35 11.63 -3.66 -2.20
C ILE A 35 12.62 -2.53 -2.47
N ILE A 36 13.85 -2.69 -1.95
CA ILE A 36 14.95 -1.76 -2.18
C ILE A 36 15.87 -2.44 -3.19
N ASP A 37 15.59 -2.21 -4.47
CA ASP A 37 16.43 -2.65 -5.58
C ASP A 37 17.10 -1.42 -6.20
N THR A 38 18.42 -1.33 -6.05
CA THR A 38 19.20 -0.17 -6.52
C THR A 38 20.66 -0.55 -6.72
N ASP A 39 21.25 -0.02 -7.79
CA ASP A 39 22.67 -0.15 -8.11
C ASP A 39 23.54 0.87 -7.34
N ALA A 40 22.93 1.70 -6.48
CA ALA A 40 23.63 2.71 -5.71
C ALA A 40 24.39 2.07 -4.52
N GLU A 41 25.58 2.61 -4.21
CA GLU A 41 26.36 2.14 -3.07
C GLU A 41 25.79 2.67 -1.74
N LEU A 42 24.81 1.93 -1.21
CA LEU A 42 24.06 2.30 0.00
C LEU A 42 24.94 2.50 1.23
N ASP A 43 26.03 1.74 1.37
CA ASP A 43 26.94 1.85 2.52
C ASP A 43 27.68 3.19 2.54
N ILE A 44 28.08 3.71 1.38
CA ILE A 44 28.72 5.04 1.28
C ILE A 44 27.67 6.14 1.44
N LEU A 45 26.50 5.98 0.80
CA LEU A 45 25.42 6.95 0.89
C LEU A 45 24.90 7.10 2.32
N SER A 46 24.78 6.00 3.06
CA SER A 46 24.34 6.02 4.45
C SER A 46 25.33 6.75 5.38
N GLN A 47 26.64 6.68 5.11
CA GLN A 47 27.65 7.48 5.82
C GLN A 47 27.47 8.99 5.59
N LEU A 48 26.93 9.38 4.43
CA LEU A 48 26.58 10.76 4.12
C LEU A 48 25.17 11.15 4.61
N GLY A 49 24.45 10.22 5.27
CA GLY A 49 23.08 10.42 5.73
C GLY A 49 22.02 10.27 4.64
N ILE A 50 22.39 9.80 3.45
CA ILE A 50 21.47 9.56 2.33
C ILE A 50 20.95 8.13 2.44
N ASN A 51 19.63 8.00 2.62
CA ASN A 51 18.97 6.71 2.74
C ASN A 51 17.77 6.64 1.79
N PRO A 52 17.42 5.45 1.26
CA PRO A 52 16.17 5.26 0.55
C PRO A 52 14.99 5.67 1.41
N THR A 53 14.06 6.41 0.82
CA THR A 53 12.82 6.89 1.49
C THR A 53 11.86 5.76 1.81
N LYS A 54 11.91 4.66 1.04
CA LYS A 54 11.06 3.47 1.20
C LYS A 54 9.56 3.80 1.13
N SER A 55 9.20 4.75 0.27
CA SER A 55 7.82 5.18 0.05
C SER A 55 7.19 4.55 -1.19
N TYR A 56 5.91 4.14 -1.11
CA TYR A 56 5.14 3.69 -2.26
C TYR A 56 4.95 4.79 -3.31
N ALA A 57 4.82 6.05 -2.87
CA ALA A 57 4.69 7.20 -3.77
C ALA A 57 5.94 7.39 -4.66
N GLU A 58 7.10 6.90 -4.20
CA GLU A 58 8.37 6.93 -4.94
C GLU A 58 8.68 5.61 -5.67
N GLY A 59 7.72 4.68 -5.70
CA GLY A 59 7.80 3.44 -6.46
C GLY A 59 8.69 2.35 -5.84
N TRP A 60 8.93 2.38 -4.53
CA TRP A 60 9.75 1.38 -3.82
C TRP A 60 8.99 0.06 -3.56
N TYR A 61 8.46 -0.59 -4.59
CA TYR A 61 7.73 -1.86 -4.49
C TYR A 61 7.88 -2.68 -5.78
N ASN A 62 7.46 -3.96 -5.75
CA ASN A 62 7.64 -4.87 -6.88
C ASN A 62 7.02 -4.32 -8.19
N ALA A 63 7.81 -4.31 -9.26
CA ALA A 63 7.38 -3.90 -10.60
C ALA A 63 6.18 -4.71 -11.12
N GLU A 64 6.07 -6.00 -10.74
CA GLU A 64 4.96 -6.88 -11.13
C GLU A 64 3.62 -6.48 -10.51
N GLU A 65 3.64 -5.71 -9.42
CA GLU A 65 2.44 -5.22 -8.73
C GLU A 65 2.04 -3.79 -9.18
N GLY A 66 2.73 -3.25 -10.19
CA GLY A 66 2.44 -1.95 -10.82
C GLY A 66 1.95 -2.06 -12.27
N VAL A 67 1.74 -0.91 -12.91
CA VAL A 67 1.32 -0.82 -14.33
C VAL A 67 2.49 -0.62 -15.28
N GLY A 68 3.71 -0.48 -14.75
CA GLY A 68 4.93 -0.25 -15.52
C GLY A 68 6.09 0.18 -14.63
N THR A 69 7.21 0.54 -15.24
CA THR A 69 8.40 1.04 -14.54
C THR A 69 8.93 2.30 -15.22
N ILE A 70 9.56 3.16 -14.41
CA ILE A 70 10.30 4.34 -14.86
C ILE A 70 11.77 4.10 -14.50
N GLY A 71 12.65 4.14 -15.50
CA GLY A 71 14.09 4.09 -15.27
C GLY A 71 14.59 5.40 -14.66
N LEU A 72 15.13 5.33 -13.44
CA LEU A 72 15.81 6.43 -12.76
C LEU A 72 17.31 6.15 -12.69
N LEU A 73 18.08 7.16 -12.28
CA LEU A 73 19.50 6.97 -12.06
C LEU A 73 19.70 6.04 -10.85
N TYR A 74 20.33 4.89 -11.08
CA TYR A 74 20.63 3.83 -10.10
C TYR A 74 19.45 2.99 -9.61
N ARG A 75 18.23 3.14 -10.15
CA ARG A 75 17.09 2.28 -9.80
C ARG A 75 15.98 2.38 -10.82
N ASP A 76 15.08 1.40 -10.81
CA ASP A 76 13.77 1.53 -11.41
C ASP A 76 12.74 1.93 -10.35
N ALA A 77 11.77 2.75 -10.75
CA ALA A 77 10.62 3.12 -9.93
C ALA A 77 9.36 2.51 -10.52
N THR A 78 8.59 1.79 -9.70
CA THR A 78 7.35 1.20 -10.14
C THR A 78 6.25 2.26 -10.30
N VAL A 79 5.51 2.16 -11.39
CA VAL A 79 4.40 3.07 -11.72
C VAL A 79 3.11 2.55 -11.07
N THR A 80 2.48 3.43 -10.30
CA THR A 80 1.16 3.20 -9.69
C THR A 80 0.06 3.65 -10.63
N ALA A 81 -1.00 2.85 -10.75
CA ALA A 81 -2.22 3.25 -11.46
C ALA A 81 -2.90 4.44 -10.76
N VAL A 82 -3.57 5.32 -11.51
CA VAL A 82 -4.17 6.53 -10.92
C VAL A 82 -5.28 6.19 -9.94
N GLU A 83 -6.05 5.14 -10.24
CA GLU A 83 -7.09 4.54 -9.40
C GLU A 83 -6.57 4.03 -8.05
N ASP A 84 -5.34 3.52 -8.02
CA ASP A 84 -4.70 2.95 -6.85
C ASP A 84 -3.92 4.00 -6.03
N TRP A 85 -3.73 5.21 -6.58
CA TRP A 85 -2.83 6.21 -5.99
C TRP A 85 -3.21 6.58 -4.56
N SER A 86 -4.49 6.83 -4.30
CA SER A 86 -4.97 7.21 -2.97
C SER A 86 -4.70 6.12 -1.93
N GLU A 87 -4.86 4.85 -2.29
CA GLU A 87 -4.60 3.72 -1.40
C GLU A 87 -3.09 3.51 -1.17
N ARG A 88 -2.27 3.64 -2.21
CA ARG A 88 -0.82 3.34 -2.12
C ARG A 88 -0.01 4.49 -1.52
N ALA A 89 -0.21 5.70 -2.02
CA ALA A 89 0.52 6.88 -1.57
C ALA A 89 -0.10 7.51 -0.32
N ASN A 90 -1.30 7.09 0.09
CA ASN A 90 -2.08 7.72 1.16
C ASN A 90 -2.31 9.23 0.89
N GLU A 91 -2.49 9.58 -0.39
CA GLU A 91 -2.64 10.95 -0.89
C GLU A 91 -3.92 11.08 -1.72
N ASN A 92 -4.83 11.97 -1.30
CA ASN A 92 -6.07 12.24 -2.03
C ASN A 92 -5.95 13.38 -3.05
N PHE A 93 -4.91 14.20 -2.93
CA PHE A 93 -4.61 15.32 -3.82
C PHE A 93 -3.13 15.29 -4.15
N LEU A 94 -2.79 15.43 -5.43
CA LEU A 94 -1.40 15.50 -5.88
C LEU A 94 -0.83 16.88 -5.53
N SER A 95 0.19 16.92 -4.67
CA SER A 95 0.91 18.14 -4.29
C SER A 95 2.42 17.93 -4.32
N GLY A 96 3.10 18.60 -5.25
CA GLY A 96 4.55 18.48 -5.43
C GLY A 96 4.94 18.06 -6.84
N TYR A 97 5.99 17.25 -6.94
CA TYR A 97 6.57 16.81 -8.21
C TYR A 97 6.16 15.37 -8.49
N TYR A 98 5.54 15.15 -9.66
CA TYR A 98 5.09 13.83 -10.09
C TYR A 98 5.56 13.54 -11.50
N ILE A 99 5.84 12.27 -11.77
CA ILE A 99 6.10 11.77 -13.12
C ILE A 99 4.81 11.11 -13.59
N LEU A 100 4.21 11.66 -14.65
CA LEU A 100 3.03 11.09 -15.27
C LEU A 100 3.46 10.27 -16.49
N THR A 101 3.02 9.02 -16.53
CA THR A 101 3.24 8.11 -17.65
C THR A 101 1.93 7.91 -18.41
N HIS A 102 2.01 7.68 -19.71
CA HIS A 102 0.86 7.33 -20.54
C HIS A 102 1.16 6.06 -21.33
N THR A 103 0.12 5.32 -21.68
CA THR A 103 0.20 4.22 -22.64
C THR A 103 -0.17 4.74 -24.03
N TYR A 104 0.46 4.20 -25.08
CA TYR A 104 0.11 4.52 -26.46
C TYR A 104 -1.18 3.78 -26.87
N PRO A 105 -2.03 4.37 -27.74
CA PRO A 105 -1.87 5.68 -28.36
C PRO A 105 -2.25 6.83 -27.43
N VAL A 106 -1.50 7.94 -27.50
CA VAL A 106 -1.92 9.20 -26.87
C VAL A 106 -3.16 9.70 -27.62
N PRO A 107 -4.33 9.84 -26.97
CA PRO A 107 -5.51 10.41 -27.62
C PRO A 107 -5.16 11.81 -28.16
N THR A 108 -5.31 12.00 -29.48
CA THR A 108 -5.16 13.31 -30.15
C THR A 108 -6.34 14.22 -29.88
#